data_AF-E7FM76-F1
#
_entry.id   AF-E7FM76-F1
#
_cell.length_a   1.000
_cell.length_b   1.000
_cell.length_c   1.000
_cell.angle_alpha   90.00
_cell.angle_beta   90.00
_cell.angle_gamma   90.00
#
_symmetry.space_group_name_H-M   'P 1'
#
loop_
_entity.id
_entity.type
_entity.pdbx_description
1 polymer ?
#
loop_
_entity_poly.entity_id
_entity_poly.type
_entity_poly.pdbx_seq_one_letter_code
_entity_poly.pdbx_strand_id
1 'polypeptide(L)'
;MAIAQNDAQVQTEKAKAEQAYAIEKAIQEQTLKEKEIVVRENELKSTVIAQQNAEAQAVQIKAEADANALRIKAQADKDAQNLSTDANAYSIREQGQASADKIQVEGQANAKAQEAIAKALEQNGQVALAMAIIDKLPEISASYAQAVASIDQLTVFDGAAGVSGQINEGLAQSLAFIKDATGIDVAELVNKRADGTTTLNRPVPVEEDK
;
A
#
# COMPACT_ATOMS: atom_id res chain seq x y z
N MET A 1 71.88 110.69 -11.93
CA MET A 1 70.59 110.06 -12.34
C MET A 1 70.73 108.60 -12.78
N ALA A 2 71.89 108.11 -13.25
CA ALA A 2 72.04 106.72 -13.72
C ALA A 2 72.04 105.63 -12.63
N ILE A 3 72.47 105.95 -11.40
CA ILE A 3 72.58 104.99 -10.29
C ILE A 3 71.18 104.55 -9.81
N ALA A 4 70.23 105.49 -9.74
CA ALA A 4 68.85 105.21 -9.34
C ALA A 4 68.07 104.33 -10.34
N GLN A 5 68.41 104.38 -11.64
CA GLN A 5 67.81 103.49 -12.65
C GLN A 5 68.34 102.06 -12.55
N ASN A 6 69.60 101.88 -12.15
CA ASN A 6 70.21 100.56 -11.96
C ASN A 6 69.66 99.87 -10.70
N ASP A 7 69.55 100.61 -9.59
CA ASP A 7 68.96 100.08 -8.35
C ASP A 7 67.48 99.67 -8.53
N ALA A 8 66.70 100.42 -9.30
CA ALA A 8 65.31 100.07 -9.62
C ALA A 8 65.20 98.82 -10.51
N GLN A 9 66.11 98.64 -11.47
CA GLN A 9 66.18 97.42 -12.28
C GLN A 9 66.60 96.20 -11.46
N VAL A 10 67.59 96.34 -10.57
CA VAL A 10 68.05 95.27 -9.67
C VAL A 10 66.96 94.85 -8.69
N GLN A 11 66.17 95.79 -8.16
CA GLN A 11 65.01 95.46 -7.32
C GLN A 11 63.90 94.74 -8.11
N THR A 12 63.65 95.14 -9.36
CA THR A 12 62.63 94.51 -10.21
C THR A 12 63.02 93.09 -10.63
N GLU A 13 64.29 92.86 -10.97
CA GLU A 13 64.84 91.53 -11.26
C GLU A 13 64.82 90.62 -10.02
N LYS A 14 65.18 91.15 -8.83
CA LYS A 14 65.04 90.40 -7.57
C LYS A 14 63.59 90.02 -7.27
N ALA A 15 62.64 90.93 -7.45
CA ALA A 15 61.21 90.65 -7.24
C ALA A 15 60.69 89.59 -8.22
N LYS A 16 61.13 89.60 -9.48
CA LYS A 16 60.82 88.56 -10.47
C LYS A 16 61.45 87.21 -10.11
N ALA A 17 62.69 87.19 -9.63
CA ALA A 17 63.35 85.97 -9.18
C ALA A 17 62.70 85.38 -7.92
N GLU A 18 62.30 86.23 -6.96
CA GLU A 18 61.55 85.82 -5.77
C GLU A 18 60.16 85.28 -6.15
N GLN A 19 59.45 85.90 -7.10
CA GLN A 19 58.18 85.39 -7.61
C GLN A 19 58.34 84.08 -8.37
N ALA A 20 59.35 83.94 -9.22
CA ALA A 20 59.64 82.70 -9.94
C ALA A 20 59.96 81.57 -8.96
N TYR A 21 60.77 81.83 -7.94
CA TYR A 21 61.07 80.88 -6.88
C TYR A 21 59.82 80.48 -6.07
N ALA A 22 58.93 81.44 -5.77
CA ALA A 22 57.68 81.16 -5.08
C ALA A 22 56.72 80.31 -5.93
N ILE A 23 56.63 80.58 -7.23
CA ILE A 23 55.82 79.79 -8.18
C ILE A 23 56.39 78.38 -8.32
N GLU A 24 57.71 78.24 -8.47
CA GLU A 24 58.35 76.93 -8.62
C GLU A 24 58.21 76.09 -7.35
N LYS A 25 58.34 76.71 -6.17
CA LYS A 25 58.05 76.06 -4.89
C LYS A 25 56.58 75.61 -4.81
N ALA A 26 55.63 76.45 -5.24
CA ALA A 26 54.21 76.09 -5.28
C ALA A 26 53.90 74.94 -6.27
N ILE A 27 54.57 74.90 -7.44
CA ILE A 27 54.46 73.82 -8.41
C ILE A 27 55.03 72.52 -7.84
N GLN A 28 56.17 72.58 -7.15
CA GLN A 28 56.74 71.40 -6.50
C GLN A 28 55.85 70.89 -5.36
N GLU A 29 55.29 71.78 -4.53
CA GLU A 29 54.32 71.41 -3.50
C GLU A 29 53.03 70.80 -4.09
N GLN A 30 52.53 71.31 -5.23
CA GLN A 30 51.41 70.71 -5.95
C GLN A 30 51.75 69.32 -6.49
N THR A 31 52.92 69.18 -7.12
CA THR A 31 53.38 67.90 -7.69
C THR A 31 53.59 66.85 -6.60
N LEU A 32 54.10 67.25 -5.44
CA LEU A 32 54.25 66.36 -4.28
C LEU A 32 52.87 65.89 -3.79
N LYS A 33 51.92 66.81 -3.62
CA LYS A 33 50.54 66.49 -3.22
C LYS A 33 49.84 65.57 -4.23
N GLU A 34 49.99 65.81 -5.53
CA GLU A 34 49.45 64.92 -6.56
C GLU A 34 50.04 63.51 -6.48
N LYS A 35 51.37 63.40 -6.32
CA LYS A 35 52.02 62.09 -6.14
C LYS A 35 51.56 61.38 -4.86
N GLU A 36 51.40 62.11 -3.75
CA GLU A 36 50.86 61.55 -2.51
C GLU A 36 49.41 61.06 -2.67
N ILE A 37 48.56 61.79 -3.40
CA ILE A 37 47.20 61.35 -3.72
C ILE A 37 47.23 60.06 -4.53
N VAL A 38 48.08 59.97 -5.55
CA VAL A 38 48.19 58.77 -6.40
C VAL A 38 48.68 57.56 -5.59
N VAL A 39 49.68 57.74 -4.72
CA VAL A 39 50.15 56.67 -3.83
C VAL A 39 49.02 56.22 -2.91
N ARG A 40 48.32 57.16 -2.25
CA ARG A 40 47.20 56.85 -1.35
C ARG A 40 46.05 56.17 -2.08
N GLU A 41 45.71 56.59 -3.29
CA GLU A 41 44.69 55.93 -4.12
C GLU A 41 45.09 54.49 -4.46
N ASN A 42 46.35 54.25 -4.82
CA ASN A 42 46.84 52.90 -5.12
C ASN A 42 46.83 52.00 -3.88
N GLU A 43 47.21 52.51 -2.71
CA GLU A 43 47.13 51.77 -1.45
C GLU A 43 45.68 51.44 -1.08
N LEU A 44 44.76 52.40 -1.22
CA LEU A 44 43.33 52.18 -1.01
C LEU A 44 42.77 51.14 -1.99
N LYS A 45 43.09 51.24 -3.29
CA LYS A 45 42.69 50.26 -4.30
C LYS A 45 43.23 48.87 -3.96
N SER A 46 44.50 48.76 -3.59
CA SER A 46 45.11 47.48 -3.19
C SER A 46 44.43 46.90 -1.96
N THR A 47 44.09 47.72 -0.96
CA THR A 47 43.43 47.29 0.27
C THR A 47 42.00 46.82 -0.01
N VAL A 48 41.25 47.57 -0.82
CA VAL A 48 39.88 47.21 -1.21
C VAL A 48 39.87 45.91 -2.03
N ILE A 49 40.80 45.74 -2.97
CA ILE A 49 40.93 44.50 -3.75
C ILE A 49 41.29 43.32 -2.84
N ALA A 50 42.23 43.51 -1.91
CA ALA A 50 42.59 42.48 -0.94
C ALA A 50 41.39 42.11 -0.06
N GLN A 51 40.63 43.09 0.42
CA GLN A 51 39.42 42.87 1.21
C GLN A 51 38.34 42.16 0.41
N GLN A 52 38.04 42.60 -0.82
CA GLN A 52 37.06 41.95 -1.68
C GLN A 52 37.45 40.51 -2.03
N ASN A 53 38.74 40.24 -2.26
CA ASN A 53 39.23 38.89 -2.49
C ASN A 53 39.08 38.01 -1.25
N ALA A 54 39.38 38.55 -0.05
CA ALA A 54 39.20 37.83 1.20
C ALA A 54 37.71 37.53 1.47
N GLU A 55 36.83 38.50 1.23
CA GLU A 55 35.38 38.32 1.35
C GLU A 55 34.85 37.29 0.33
N ALA A 56 35.30 37.35 -0.93
CA ALA A 56 34.93 36.38 -1.96
C ALA A 56 35.38 34.96 -1.60
N GLN A 57 36.60 34.79 -1.09
CA GLN A 57 37.08 33.49 -0.60
C GLN A 57 36.28 33.01 0.60
N ALA A 58 35.96 33.89 1.56
CA ALA A 58 35.13 33.53 2.71
C ALA A 58 33.73 33.06 2.29
N VAL A 59 33.13 33.73 1.30
CA VAL A 59 31.84 33.33 0.72
C VAL A 59 31.95 31.97 0.02
N GLN A 60 32.99 31.75 -0.79
CA GLN A 60 33.21 30.46 -1.46
C GLN A 60 33.39 29.33 -0.47
N ILE A 61 34.26 29.49 0.54
CA ILE A 61 34.51 28.49 1.57
C ILE A 61 33.21 28.17 2.32
N LYS A 62 32.42 29.19 2.67
CA LYS A 62 31.14 29.00 3.34
C LYS A 62 30.14 28.26 2.45
N ALA A 63 30.01 28.65 1.18
CA ALA A 63 29.13 27.99 0.22
C ALA A 63 29.52 26.53 -0.02
N GLU A 64 30.83 26.23 -0.11
CA GLU A 64 31.33 24.85 -0.21
C GLU A 64 31.07 24.04 1.06
N ALA A 65 31.23 24.66 2.24
CA ALA A 65 30.93 24.01 3.51
C ALA A 65 29.43 23.68 3.61
N ASP A 66 28.56 24.61 3.25
CA ASP A 66 27.10 24.43 3.23
C ASP A 66 26.69 23.36 2.21
N ALA A 67 27.27 23.37 1.01
CA ALA A 67 27.03 22.36 -0.02
C ALA A 67 27.48 20.96 0.43
N ASN A 68 28.64 20.86 1.08
CA ASN A 68 29.12 19.61 1.65
C ASN A 68 28.22 19.11 2.79
N ALA A 69 27.79 20.01 3.69
CA ALA A 69 26.86 19.66 4.77
C ALA A 69 25.53 19.13 4.21
N LEU A 70 24.98 19.79 3.19
CA LEU A 70 23.78 19.33 2.48
C LEU A 70 23.98 17.97 1.83
N ARG A 71 25.12 17.76 1.16
CA ARG A 71 25.45 16.48 0.51
C ARG A 71 25.58 15.34 1.53
N ILE A 72 26.25 15.59 2.65
CA ILE A 72 26.40 14.62 3.74
C ILE A 72 25.03 14.28 4.32
N LYS A 73 24.19 15.30 4.57
CA LYS A 73 22.83 15.10 5.09
C LYS A 73 21.97 14.30 4.11
N ALA A 74 21.95 14.68 2.84
CA ALA A 74 21.19 13.96 1.81
C ALA A 74 21.64 12.50 1.66
N GLN A 75 22.95 12.24 1.77
CA GLN A 75 23.49 10.88 1.76
C GLN A 75 23.02 10.10 2.99
N ALA A 76 23.12 10.69 4.19
CA ALA A 76 22.65 10.06 5.42
C ALA A 76 21.14 9.76 5.38
N ASP A 77 20.32 10.68 4.87
CA ASP A 77 18.88 10.50 4.72
C ASP A 77 18.56 9.37 3.73
N LYS A 78 19.29 9.29 2.60
CA LYS A 78 19.18 8.21 1.63
C LYS A 78 19.54 6.85 2.24
N ASP A 79 20.64 6.79 2.99
CA ASP A 79 21.09 5.56 3.63
C ASP A 79 20.12 5.10 4.72
N ALA A 80 19.57 6.03 5.51
CA ALA A 80 18.52 5.74 6.47
C ALA A 80 17.23 5.23 5.80
N GLN A 81 16.83 5.84 4.67
CA GLN A 81 15.67 5.41 3.90
C GLN A 81 15.86 4.00 3.32
N ASN A 82 17.04 3.72 2.77
CA ASN A 82 17.37 2.39 2.24
C ASN A 82 17.34 1.33 3.34
N LEU A 83 17.98 1.61 4.48
CA LEU A 83 18.00 0.70 5.62
C LEU A 83 16.57 0.42 6.13
N SER A 84 15.73 1.45 6.22
CA SER A 84 14.33 1.28 6.62
C SER A 84 13.53 0.46 5.59
N THR A 85 13.75 0.70 4.31
CA THR A 85 13.09 -0.05 3.23
C THR A 85 13.49 -1.52 3.25
N ASP A 86 14.78 -1.81 3.42
CA ASP A 86 15.31 -3.17 3.50
C ASP A 86 14.79 -3.90 4.74
N ALA A 87 14.75 -3.22 5.89
CA ALA A 87 14.18 -3.78 7.12
C ALA A 87 12.69 -4.11 6.97
N ASN A 88 11.91 -3.22 6.33
CA ASN A 88 10.50 -3.48 6.05
C ASN A 88 10.31 -4.64 5.06
N ALA A 89 11.09 -4.68 3.99
CA ALA A 89 11.04 -5.76 3.01
C ALA A 89 11.38 -7.12 3.64
N TYR A 90 12.39 -7.16 4.52
CA TYR A 90 12.73 -8.32 5.31
C TYR A 90 11.57 -8.74 6.21
N SER A 91 10.99 -7.79 6.97
CA SER A 91 9.85 -8.08 7.86
C SER A 91 8.65 -8.64 7.12
N ILE A 92 8.28 -8.08 5.95
CA ILE A 92 7.17 -8.57 5.13
C ILE A 92 7.46 -9.99 4.61
N ARG A 93 8.69 -10.28 4.18
CA ARG A 93 9.06 -11.64 3.75
C ARG A 93 8.95 -12.64 4.88
N GLU A 94 9.49 -12.33 6.05
CA GLU A 94 9.43 -13.22 7.21
C GLU A 94 7.99 -13.45 7.67
N GLN A 95 7.16 -12.41 7.70
CA GLN A 95 5.73 -12.54 8.00
C GLN A 95 4.99 -13.36 6.95
N GLY A 96 5.30 -13.15 5.66
CA GLY A 96 4.74 -13.93 4.57
C GLY A 96 5.11 -15.41 4.67
N GLN A 97 6.38 -15.71 4.96
CA GLN A 97 6.86 -17.07 5.16
C GLN A 97 6.19 -17.72 6.37
N ALA A 98 6.17 -17.03 7.52
CA ALA A 98 5.50 -17.53 8.72
C ALA A 98 4.00 -17.78 8.49
N SER A 99 3.32 -16.91 7.72
CA SER A 99 1.92 -17.12 7.38
C SER A 99 1.71 -18.28 6.42
N ALA A 100 2.59 -18.47 5.44
CA ALA A 100 2.55 -19.61 4.54
C ALA A 100 2.76 -20.93 5.29
N ASP A 101 3.76 -20.98 6.18
CA ASP A 101 4.05 -22.13 7.02
C ASP A 101 2.86 -22.46 7.92
N LYS A 102 2.24 -21.44 8.53
CA LYS A 102 1.02 -21.62 9.32
C LYS A 102 -0.10 -22.27 8.50
N ILE A 103 -0.41 -21.71 7.33
CA ILE A 103 -1.47 -22.24 6.44
C ILE A 103 -1.15 -23.67 6.00
N GLN A 104 0.11 -23.96 5.70
CA GLN A 104 0.55 -25.30 5.32
C GLN A 104 0.34 -26.30 6.45
N VAL A 105 0.73 -25.95 7.68
CA VAL A 105 0.53 -26.81 8.86
C VAL A 105 -0.95 -27.02 9.14
N GLU A 106 -1.76 -25.95 9.10
CA GLU A 106 -3.22 -26.04 9.29
C GLU A 106 -3.88 -26.88 8.18
N GLY A 107 -3.48 -26.69 6.93
CA GLY A 107 -3.96 -27.48 5.79
C GLY A 107 -3.62 -28.96 5.92
N GLN A 108 -2.39 -29.28 6.33
CA GLN A 108 -1.98 -30.67 6.60
C GLN A 108 -2.74 -31.28 7.78
N ALA A 109 -2.98 -30.50 8.84
CA ALA A 109 -3.75 -30.96 9.99
C ALA A 109 -5.20 -31.24 9.60
N ASN A 110 -5.84 -30.36 8.84
CA ASN A 110 -7.19 -30.54 8.33
C ASN A 110 -7.28 -31.74 7.38
N ALA A 111 -6.33 -31.90 6.47
CA ALA A 111 -6.27 -33.05 5.58
C ALA A 111 -6.18 -34.37 6.36
N LYS A 112 -5.29 -34.44 7.37
CA LYS A 112 -5.17 -35.62 8.25
C LYS A 112 -6.44 -35.88 9.07
N ALA A 113 -7.07 -34.82 9.59
CA ALA A 113 -8.33 -34.95 10.32
C ALA A 113 -9.44 -35.50 9.42
N GLN A 114 -9.53 -35.00 8.19
CA GLN A 114 -10.53 -35.43 7.22
C GLN A 114 -10.28 -36.85 6.72
N GLU A 115 -9.03 -37.25 6.54
CA GLU A 115 -8.63 -38.63 6.26
C GLU A 115 -9.03 -39.56 7.42
N ALA A 116 -8.82 -39.14 8.68
CA ALA A 116 -9.25 -39.91 9.84
C ALA A 116 -10.78 -40.04 9.93
N ILE A 117 -11.53 -38.98 9.61
CA ILE A 117 -13.01 -39.02 9.52
C ILE A 117 -13.43 -39.97 8.41
N ALA A 118 -12.84 -39.87 7.22
CA ALA A 118 -13.13 -40.75 6.09
C ALA A 118 -12.87 -42.22 6.45
N LYS A 119 -11.76 -42.52 7.12
CA LYS A 119 -11.42 -43.87 7.59
C LYS A 119 -12.37 -44.38 8.68
N ALA A 120 -12.81 -43.51 9.59
CA ALA A 120 -13.81 -43.85 10.60
C ALA A 120 -15.18 -44.13 9.97
N LEU A 121 -15.57 -43.35 8.94
CA LEU A 121 -16.76 -43.59 8.13
C LEU A 121 -16.62 -44.86 7.26
N GLU A 122 -15.44 -45.22 6.80
CA GLU A 122 -15.27 -46.51 6.10
C GLU A 122 -15.52 -47.68 7.04
N GLN A 123 -15.03 -47.59 8.28
CA GLN A 123 -15.15 -48.67 9.27
C GLN A 123 -16.52 -48.74 9.97
N ASN A 124 -17.22 -47.61 10.13
CA ASN A 124 -18.49 -47.52 10.87
C ASN A 124 -19.55 -46.66 10.17
N GLY A 125 -19.43 -46.41 8.86
CA GLY A 125 -20.22 -45.41 8.13
C GLY A 125 -21.73 -45.62 8.16
N GLN A 126 -22.18 -46.87 8.23
CA GLN A 126 -23.60 -47.16 8.38
C GLN A 126 -24.15 -46.72 9.75
N VAL A 127 -23.35 -46.84 10.82
CA VAL A 127 -23.73 -46.43 12.18
C VAL A 127 -23.64 -44.91 12.34
N ALA A 128 -22.57 -44.29 11.81
CA ALA A 128 -22.41 -42.84 11.83
C ALA A 128 -23.48 -42.12 10.99
N LEU A 129 -23.83 -42.66 9.82
CA LEU A 129 -24.92 -42.14 9.00
C LEU A 129 -26.27 -42.31 9.69
N ALA A 130 -26.51 -43.46 10.33
CA ALA A 130 -27.73 -43.66 11.12
C ALA A 130 -27.84 -42.66 12.27
N MET A 131 -26.75 -42.40 13.02
CA MET A 131 -26.73 -41.37 14.07
C MET A 131 -26.95 -39.96 13.52
N ALA A 132 -26.31 -39.59 12.41
CA ALA A 132 -26.50 -38.27 11.79
C ALA A 132 -27.93 -38.05 11.29
N ILE A 133 -28.57 -39.11 10.75
CA ILE A 133 -29.99 -39.08 10.40
C ILE A 133 -30.83 -38.92 11.67
N ILE A 134 -30.55 -39.68 12.73
CA ILE A 134 -31.26 -39.60 14.02
C ILE A 134 -31.19 -38.19 14.62
N ASP A 135 -30.03 -37.53 14.58
CA ASP A 135 -29.86 -36.16 15.08
C ASP A 135 -30.65 -35.13 14.26
N LYS A 136 -30.86 -35.39 12.96
CA LYS A 136 -31.63 -34.53 12.06
C LYS A 136 -33.12 -34.90 11.96
N LEU A 137 -33.54 -36.05 12.48
CA LEU A 137 -34.94 -36.47 12.52
C LEU A 137 -35.88 -35.46 13.20
N PRO A 138 -35.52 -34.76 14.30
CA PRO A 138 -36.41 -33.77 14.90
C PRO A 138 -36.71 -32.59 13.97
N GLU A 139 -35.71 -32.15 13.19
CA GLU A 139 -35.83 -31.04 12.24
C GLU A 139 -36.68 -31.45 11.02
N ILE A 140 -36.50 -32.69 10.55
CA ILE A 140 -37.33 -33.31 9.50
C ILE A 140 -38.77 -33.49 10.00
N SER A 141 -38.96 -33.97 11.23
CA SER A 141 -40.28 -34.17 11.85
C SER A 141 -41.01 -32.85 12.06
N ALA A 142 -40.32 -31.80 12.50
CA ALA A 142 -40.89 -30.45 12.63
C ALA A 142 -41.30 -29.88 11.26
N SER A 143 -40.46 -30.06 10.24
CA SER A 143 -40.76 -29.62 8.87
C SER A 143 -41.95 -30.40 8.28
N TYR A 144 -42.02 -31.71 8.54
CA TYR A 144 -43.15 -32.54 8.15
C TYR A 144 -44.44 -32.16 8.90
N ALA A 145 -44.35 -31.91 10.21
CA ALA A 145 -45.48 -31.43 11.00
C ALA A 145 -45.98 -30.06 10.52
N GLN A 146 -45.10 -29.15 10.11
CA GLN A 146 -45.47 -27.90 9.45
C GLN A 146 -46.14 -28.13 8.09
N ALA A 147 -45.63 -29.05 7.27
CA ALA A 147 -46.24 -29.40 5.99
C ALA A 147 -47.64 -29.99 6.18
N VAL A 148 -47.83 -30.90 7.15
CA VAL A 148 -49.13 -31.49 7.48
C VAL A 148 -50.08 -30.46 8.10
N ALA A 149 -49.60 -29.58 8.98
CA ALA A 149 -50.40 -28.46 9.50
C ALA A 149 -50.85 -27.49 8.40
N SER A 150 -50.10 -27.40 7.30
CA SER A 150 -50.47 -26.62 6.12
C SER A 150 -51.50 -27.32 5.21
N ILE A 151 -51.81 -28.60 5.44
CA ILE A 151 -52.77 -29.40 4.65
C ILE A 151 -54.19 -29.37 5.25
N ASP A 152 -54.43 -28.63 6.34
CA ASP A 152 -55.76 -28.46 6.98
C ASP A 152 -56.80 -27.78 6.07
N GLN A 153 -56.40 -27.36 4.86
CA GLN A 153 -57.28 -26.76 3.84
C GLN A 153 -57.21 -27.45 2.46
N LEU A 154 -56.91 -28.76 2.40
CA LEU A 154 -57.30 -29.54 1.22
C LEU A 154 -58.74 -30.05 1.41
N THR A 155 -59.69 -29.12 1.38
CA THR A 155 -61.11 -29.43 1.21
C THR A 155 -61.23 -30.40 0.04
N VAL A 156 -61.83 -31.56 0.32
CA VAL A 156 -62.20 -32.59 -0.66
C VAL A 156 -62.76 -31.92 -1.91
N PHE A 157 -61.92 -31.77 -2.92
CA PHE A 157 -62.35 -31.38 -4.25
C PHE A 157 -62.00 -32.53 -5.17
N ASP A 158 -63.07 -33.23 -5.54
CA ASP A 158 -63.15 -34.38 -6.41
C ASP A 158 -62.62 -35.70 -5.86
N GLY A 159 -63.52 -36.68 -5.86
CA GLY A 159 -63.27 -38.05 -5.43
C GLY A 159 -62.13 -38.75 -6.19
N ALA A 160 -61.88 -39.99 -5.78
CA ALA A 160 -60.70 -40.82 -6.03
C ALA A 160 -60.15 -40.97 -7.48
N ALA A 161 -60.77 -40.35 -8.50
CA ALA A 161 -60.36 -40.45 -9.90
C ALA A 161 -59.55 -39.25 -10.44
N GLY A 162 -59.72 -38.03 -9.90
CA GLY A 162 -59.02 -36.83 -10.42
C GLY A 162 -57.62 -36.63 -9.82
N VAL A 163 -57.50 -36.82 -8.50
CA VAL A 163 -56.25 -36.64 -7.76
C VAL A 163 -55.24 -37.75 -8.09
N SER A 164 -55.69 -38.97 -8.34
CA SER A 164 -54.82 -40.11 -8.66
C SER A 164 -54.14 -39.98 -10.02
N GLY A 165 -54.82 -39.42 -11.03
CA GLY A 165 -54.21 -39.13 -12.34
C GLY A 165 -53.14 -38.04 -12.27
N GLN A 166 -53.45 -36.93 -11.59
CA GLN A 166 -52.56 -35.78 -11.50
C GLN A 166 -51.33 -36.03 -10.62
N ILE A 167 -51.45 -36.86 -9.58
CA ILE A 167 -50.30 -37.32 -8.80
C ILE A 167 -49.36 -38.20 -9.64
N ASN A 168 -49.92 -39.10 -10.45
CA ASN A 168 -49.11 -39.98 -11.30
C ASN A 168 -48.34 -39.20 -12.37
N GLU A 169 -48.96 -38.19 -12.99
CA GLU A 169 -48.30 -37.31 -13.97
C GLU A 169 -47.23 -36.42 -13.31
N GLY A 170 -47.52 -35.82 -12.15
CA GLY A 170 -46.56 -35.00 -11.42
C GLY A 170 -45.35 -35.80 -10.93
N LEU A 171 -45.58 -37.04 -10.47
CA LEU A 171 -44.50 -37.94 -10.07
C LEU A 171 -43.63 -38.34 -11.28
N ALA A 172 -44.25 -38.65 -12.42
CA ALA A 172 -43.52 -38.98 -13.65
C ALA A 172 -42.63 -37.80 -14.12
N GLN A 173 -43.14 -36.56 -14.08
CA GLN A 173 -42.34 -35.37 -14.43
C GLN A 173 -41.20 -35.12 -13.45
N SER A 174 -41.41 -35.32 -12.15
CA SER A 174 -40.36 -35.17 -11.14
C SER A 174 -39.23 -36.19 -11.34
N LEU A 175 -39.58 -37.46 -11.59
CA LEU A 175 -38.59 -38.50 -11.88
C LEU A 175 -37.81 -38.21 -13.18
N ALA A 176 -38.48 -37.69 -14.21
CA ALA A 176 -37.82 -37.26 -15.44
C ALA A 176 -36.84 -36.10 -15.21
N PHE A 177 -37.24 -35.08 -14.43
CA PHE A 177 -36.37 -33.96 -14.11
C PHE A 177 -35.11 -34.37 -13.36
N ILE A 178 -35.23 -35.29 -12.38
CA ILE A 178 -34.07 -35.82 -11.65
C ILE A 178 -33.12 -36.53 -12.62
N LYS A 179 -33.66 -37.33 -13.55
CA LYS A 179 -32.87 -37.99 -14.58
C LYS A 179 -32.14 -37.00 -15.48
N ASP A 180 -32.81 -35.93 -15.91
CA ASP A 180 -32.19 -34.92 -16.79
C ASP A 180 -31.16 -34.04 -16.07
N ALA A 181 -31.41 -33.69 -14.81
CA ALA A 181 -30.53 -32.80 -14.04
C ALA A 181 -29.31 -33.51 -13.46
N THR A 182 -29.42 -34.81 -13.16
CA THR A 182 -28.38 -35.57 -12.43
C THR A 182 -27.87 -36.80 -13.18
N GLY A 183 -28.53 -37.20 -14.28
CA GLY A 183 -28.24 -38.42 -15.03
C GLY A 183 -28.75 -39.70 -14.35
N ILE A 184 -29.44 -39.61 -13.22
CA ILE A 184 -29.84 -40.77 -12.40
C ILE A 184 -31.27 -41.19 -12.76
N ASP A 185 -31.42 -42.39 -13.33
CA ASP A 185 -32.73 -43.00 -13.58
C ASP A 185 -33.21 -43.76 -12.33
N VAL A 186 -34.06 -43.08 -11.55
CA VAL A 186 -34.62 -43.61 -10.31
C VAL A 186 -35.58 -44.77 -10.59
N ALA A 187 -36.31 -44.76 -11.72
CA ALA A 187 -37.22 -45.84 -12.07
C ALA A 187 -36.43 -47.12 -12.42
N GLU A 188 -35.32 -46.99 -13.13
CA GLU A 188 -34.40 -48.10 -13.42
C GLU A 188 -33.71 -48.60 -12.14
N LEU A 189 -33.32 -47.69 -11.23
CA LEU A 189 -32.70 -48.06 -9.96
C LEU A 189 -33.67 -48.82 -9.04
N VAL A 190 -34.94 -48.42 -9.01
CA VAL A 190 -36.00 -49.12 -8.26
C VAL A 190 -36.29 -50.47 -8.90
N ASN A 191 -36.40 -50.57 -10.23
CA ASN A 191 -36.60 -51.86 -10.90
C ASN A 191 -35.42 -52.83 -10.68
N LYS A 192 -34.17 -52.34 -10.74
CA LYS A 192 -32.97 -53.14 -10.42
C LYS A 192 -32.90 -53.56 -8.95
N ARG A 193 -33.50 -52.81 -8.03
CA ARG A 193 -33.63 -53.20 -6.61
C ARG A 193 -34.85 -54.08 -6.34
N ALA A 194 -35.91 -53.97 -7.13
CA ALA A 194 -37.17 -54.71 -6.98
C ALA A 194 -37.07 -56.18 -7.44
N ASP A 195 -35.99 -56.57 -8.14
CA ASP A 195 -35.57 -57.98 -8.26
C ASP A 195 -35.25 -58.61 -6.89
N GLY A 196 -35.09 -57.81 -5.83
CA GLY A 196 -35.18 -58.23 -4.44
C GLY A 196 -36.57 -57.91 -3.86
N THR A 197 -37.40 -58.93 -3.68
CA THR A 197 -38.73 -58.84 -3.05
C THR A 197 -38.73 -58.00 -1.77
N THR A 198 -39.43 -56.86 -1.77
CA THR A 198 -39.91 -56.20 -0.55
C THR A 198 -41.36 -55.82 -0.75
N THR A 199 -42.26 -56.75 -0.49
CA THR A 199 -43.67 -56.46 -0.26
C THR A 199 -43.83 -55.90 1.15
N LEU A 200 -44.16 -54.61 1.29
CA LEU A 200 -44.73 -54.06 2.52
C LEU A 200 -46.17 -54.54 2.66
N ASN A 201 -46.36 -55.79 3.07
CA ASN A 201 -47.67 -56.28 3.47
C ASN A 201 -47.87 -55.94 4.95
N ARG A 202 -48.40 -54.74 5.23
CA ARG A 202 -48.89 -54.40 6.57
C ARG A 202 -50.41 -54.53 6.53
N PRO A 203 -51.02 -55.57 7.13
CA PRO A 203 -52.46 -55.60 7.25
C PRO A 203 -52.92 -54.40 8.07
N VAL A 204 -53.78 -53.58 7.48
CA VAL A 204 -54.52 -52.53 8.20
C VAL A 204 -55.50 -53.22 9.16
N PRO A 205 -55.47 -52.93 10.47
CA PRO A 205 -56.50 -53.39 11.38
C PRO A 205 -57.79 -52.67 11.04
N VAL A 206 -58.84 -53.43 10.67
CA VAL A 206 -60.22 -52.95 10.74
C VAL A 206 -60.73 -53.25 12.14
N GLU A 207 -60.94 -52.20 12.93
CA GLU A 207 -61.75 -52.29 14.16
C GLU A 207 -63.20 -52.61 13.74
N GLU A 208 -63.70 -53.78 14.15
CA GLU A 208 -65.14 -54.06 14.18
C GLU A 208 -65.68 -53.66 15.56
N ASP A 209 -66.49 -52.60 15.57
CA ASP A 209 -67.36 -52.23 16.68
C ASP A 209 -68.34 -53.37 17.04
N LYS A 210 -68.37 -53.75 18.32
CA LYS A 210 -69.53 -54.34 19.00
C LYS A 210 -69.61 -53.90 20.46
#